data_AF-A0AAV5YIU8-F1
#
_entry.id   AF-A0AAV5YIU8-F1
#
_cell.length_a   1.000
_cell.length_b   1.000
_cell.length_c   1.000
_cell.angle_alpha   90.00
_cell.angle_beta   90.00
_cell.angle_gamma   90.00
#
_symmetry.space_group_name_H-M   'P 1'
#
loop_
_entity.id
_entity.type
_entity.pdbx_description
1 polymer ?
#
loop_
_entity_poly.entity_id
_entity_poly.type
_entity_poly.pdbx_seq_one_letter_code
_entity_poly.pdbx_strand_id
1 'polypeptide(L)'
;MAGEHKHPNYMAIFWLLAALTVIELIVVFLPFGKVVNGTMLCALAVGKAAVVAMYFMHLKFETRTLGLIAITPLAIATLLVFVILPDAFHVNHKTANLKPAAEAPAKH
;
A
#
# COMPACT_ATOMS: atom_id res chain seq x y z
N MET A 1 -37.44 -0.91 27.37
CA MET A 1 -36.75 -1.68 26.33
C MET A 1 -35.35 -1.09 26.21
N ALA A 2 -34.35 -1.74 26.80
CA ALA A 2 -32.97 -1.26 26.80
C ALA A 2 -32.42 -1.35 25.37
N GLY A 3 -32.03 -0.21 24.80
CA GLY A 3 -31.45 -0.16 23.47
C GLY A 3 -30.13 -0.93 23.46
N GLU A 4 -30.10 -1.99 22.67
CA GLU A 4 -28.91 -2.80 22.43
C GLU A 4 -27.79 -1.90 21.87
N HIS A 5 -26.80 -1.59 22.70
CA HIS A 5 -25.62 -0.86 22.29
C HIS A 5 -24.81 -1.74 21.34
N LYS A 6 -25.08 -1.63 20.03
CA LYS A 6 -24.39 -2.36 18.97
C LYS A 6 -22.94 -1.88 18.92
N HIS A 7 -22.08 -2.50 19.73
CA HIS A 7 -20.65 -2.26 19.70
C HIS A 7 -20.14 -2.49 18.28
N PRO A 8 -19.35 -1.56 17.71
CA PRO A 8 -18.71 -1.80 16.42
C PRO A 8 -17.88 -3.07 16.51
N ASN A 9 -18.17 -4.05 15.64
CA ASN A 9 -17.52 -5.36 15.69
C ASN A 9 -16.10 -5.25 15.13
N TYR A 10 -15.15 -4.84 15.97
CA TYR A 10 -13.73 -4.70 15.65
C TYR A 10 -13.12 -6.00 15.08
N MET A 11 -13.62 -7.16 15.51
CA MET A 11 -13.19 -8.45 14.96
C MET A 11 -13.60 -8.62 13.50
N ALA A 12 -14.80 -8.15 13.11
CA ALA A 12 -15.22 -8.21 11.71
C ALA A 12 -14.33 -7.32 10.82
N ILE A 13 -13.94 -6.13 11.29
CA ILE A 13 -13.07 -5.21 10.55
C ILE A 13 -11.64 -5.78 10.45
N PHE A 14 -11.15 -6.41 11.53
CA PHE A 14 -9.86 -7.12 11.50
C PHE A 14 -9.85 -8.20 10.42
N TRP A 15 -10.88 -9.05 10.37
CA TRP A 15 -10.99 -10.09 9.34
C TRP A 15 -11.11 -9.52 7.92
N LEU A 16 -11.81 -8.40 7.75
CA LEU A 16 -11.88 -7.68 6.46
C LEU A 16 -10.50 -7.19 6.02
N LEU A 17 -9.73 -6.56 6.92
CA LEU A 17 -8.37 -6.11 6.62
C LEU A 17 -7.43 -7.28 6.33
N ALA A 18 -7.53 -8.36 7.10
CA ALA A 18 -6.76 -9.58 6.88
C ALA A 18 -7.06 -10.17 5.48
N ALA A 19 -8.34 -10.25 5.10
CA ALA A 19 -8.74 -10.71 3.78
C ALA A 19 -8.18 -9.82 2.65
N LEU A 20 -8.23 -8.49 2.80
CA LEU A 20 -7.61 -7.57 1.84
C LEU A 20 -6.11 -7.80 1.67
N THR A 21 -5.43 -8.17 2.76
CA THR A 21 -3.99 -8.46 2.75
C THR A 21 -3.69 -9.79 2.05
N VAL A 22 -4.52 -10.81 2.26
CA VAL A 22 -4.42 -12.08 1.52
C VAL A 22 -4.66 -11.86 0.03
N ILE A 23 -5.62 -11.01 -0.34
CA ILE A 23 -5.87 -10.64 -1.74
C ILE A 23 -4.64 -9.97 -2.36
N GLU A 24 -3.98 -9.04 -1.66
CA GLU A 24 -2.73 -8.44 -2.15
C GLU A 24 -1.65 -9.49 -2.43
N LEU A 25 -1.47 -10.46 -1.53
CA LEU A 25 -0.47 -11.51 -1.74
C LEU A 25 -0.78 -12.30 -3.02
N ILE A 26 -2.04 -12.67 -3.23
CA ILE A 26 -2.47 -13.37 -4.46
C ILE A 26 -2.19 -12.50 -5.69
N VAL A 27 -2.49 -11.20 -5.63
CA VAL A 27 -2.25 -10.22 -6.69
C VAL A 27 -0.76 -10.13 -7.04
N VAL A 28 0.13 -10.18 -6.05
CA VAL A 28 1.59 -10.21 -6.28
C VAL A 28 2.03 -11.44 -7.08
N PHE A 29 1.44 -12.61 -6.82
CA PHE A 29 1.81 -13.85 -7.50
C PHE A 29 1.14 -14.02 -8.88
N LEU A 30 0.14 -13.21 -9.21
CA LEU A 30 -0.47 -13.23 -10.53
C LEU A 30 0.50 -12.63 -11.57
N PRO A 31 0.63 -13.24 -12.77
CA PRO A 31 1.59 -12.81 -13.79
C PRO A 31 1.11 -11.56 -14.55
N PHE A 32 0.67 -10.53 -13.84
CA PHE A 32 0.36 -9.22 -14.41
C PHE A 32 1.63 -8.41 -14.64
N GLY A 33 1.61 -7.52 -15.64
CA GLY A 33 2.71 -6.58 -15.87
C GLY A 33 3.00 -5.74 -14.63
N LYS A 34 4.28 -5.42 -14.38
CA LYS A 34 4.75 -4.73 -13.16
C LYS A 34 3.94 -3.46 -12.82
N VAL A 35 3.56 -2.69 -13.83
CA VAL A 35 2.76 -1.46 -13.66
C VAL A 35 1.36 -1.78 -13.15
N VAL A 36 0.69 -2.75 -13.77
CA VAL A 36 -0.68 -3.17 -13.37
C VAL A 36 -0.68 -3.71 -11.95
N ASN A 37 0.31 -4.55 -11.62
CA ASN A 37 0.44 -5.11 -10.28
C ASN A 37 0.66 -3.99 -9.23
N GLY A 38 1.56 -3.05 -9.52
CA GLY A 38 1.80 -1.88 -8.67
C GLY A 38 0.55 -1.02 -8.45
N THR A 39 -0.20 -0.70 -9.51
CA THR A 39 -1.44 0.10 -9.39
C THR A 39 -2.50 -0.62 -8.56
N MET A 40 -2.65 -1.94 -8.73
CA MET A 40 -3.63 -2.74 -7.98
C MET A 40 -3.27 -2.81 -6.49
N LEU A 41 -1.99 -3.01 -6.18
CA LEU A 41 -1.50 -3.00 -4.79
C LEU A 41 -1.67 -1.63 -4.14
N CYS A 42 -1.38 -0.53 -4.85
CA CYS A 42 -1.66 0.82 -4.35
C CYS A 42 -3.15 1.03 -4.06
N ALA A 43 -4.05 0.58 -4.95
CA ALA A 43 -5.49 0.69 -4.73
C ALA A 43 -5.94 -0.10 -3.49
N LEU A 44 -5.43 -1.32 -3.29
CA LEU A 44 -5.72 -2.14 -2.11
C LEU A 44 -5.18 -1.51 -0.82
N ALA A 45 -3.98 -0.92 -0.87
CA ALA A 45 -3.39 -0.18 0.24
C ALA A 45 -4.26 1.02 0.66
N VAL A 46 -4.71 1.83 -0.30
CA VAL A 46 -5.60 2.97 -0.05
C VAL A 46 -6.97 2.50 0.49
N GLY A 47 -7.52 1.42 -0.06
CA GLY A 47 -8.77 0.83 0.42
C GLY A 47 -8.70 0.41 1.89
N LYS A 48 -7.61 -0.24 2.31
CA LYS A 48 -7.37 -0.57 3.73
C LYS A 48 -7.26 0.69 4.59
N ALA A 49 -6.54 1.71 4.14
CA ALA A 49 -6.44 2.97 4.86
C ALA A 49 -7.82 3.64 5.05
N ALA A 50 -8.69 3.58 4.04
CA ALA A 50 -10.05 4.09 4.13
C ALA A 50 -10.92 3.30 5.14
N VAL A 51 -10.82 1.96 5.14
CA VAL A 51 -11.49 1.10 6.14
C VAL A 51 -10.98 1.43 7.55
N VAL A 52 -9.67 1.58 7.71
CA VAL A 52 -9.08 1.98 9.01
C VAL A 52 -9.60 3.36 9.45
N ALA A 53 -9.63 4.33 8.54
CA ALA A 53 -10.17 5.67 8.80
C ALA A 53 -11.66 5.65 9.19
N MET A 54 -12.48 4.86 8.51
CA MET A 54 -13.92 4.79 8.80
C MET A 54 -14.23 4.08 10.11
N TYR A 55 -13.51 3.00 10.44
CA TYR A 55 -13.88 2.11 11.55
C TYR A 55 -13.03 2.28 12.82
N PHE A 56 -11.72 2.45 12.67
CA PHE A 56 -10.81 2.61 13.81
C PHE A 56 -10.66 4.08 14.23
N MET A 57 -10.93 5.06 13.35
CA MET A 57 -10.73 6.48 13.67
C MET A 57 -11.98 7.26 14.09
N HIS A 58 -13.13 6.62 14.34
CA HIS A 58 -14.37 7.24 14.89
C HIS A 58 -14.39 8.78 14.81
N LEU A 59 -14.71 9.31 13.62
CA LEU A 59 -14.76 10.76 13.29
C LEU A 59 -15.74 11.58 14.14
N LYS A 60 -16.24 11.05 15.26
CA LYS A 60 -17.34 11.59 16.04
C LYS A 60 -16.98 12.11 17.44
N PHE A 61 -15.80 11.80 18.02
CA PHE A 61 -15.52 12.25 19.40
C PHE A 61 -14.21 13.02 19.64
N GLU A 62 -13.14 12.87 18.85
CA GLU A 62 -11.97 13.77 18.96
C GLU A 62 -11.06 13.66 17.72
N THR A 63 -11.40 14.38 16.64
CA THR A 63 -10.92 14.10 15.27
C THR A 63 -9.49 14.55 14.97
N ARG A 64 -8.94 15.53 15.71
CA ARG A 64 -7.66 16.15 15.34
C ARG A 64 -6.44 15.32 15.74
N THR A 65 -6.39 14.82 16.97
CA THR A 65 -5.19 14.12 17.47
C THR A 65 -5.04 12.74 16.83
N LEU A 66 -6.12 11.96 16.74
CA LEU A 66 -6.11 10.66 16.06
C LEU A 66 -5.88 10.81 14.55
N GLY A 67 -6.50 11.82 13.93
CA GLY A 67 -6.25 12.21 12.53
C GLY A 67 -4.78 12.47 12.25
N LEU A 68 -4.12 13.28 13.08
CA LEU A 68 -2.69 13.56 12.98
C LEU A 68 -1.82 12.31 13.09
N ILE A 69 -2.14 11.38 14.00
CA ILE A 69 -1.38 10.14 14.18
C ILE A 69 -1.47 9.24 12.94
N ALA A 70 -2.60 9.19 12.22
CA ALA A 70 -2.70 8.42 10.97
C ALA A 70 -2.12 9.17 9.76
N ILE A 71 -2.25 10.50 9.73
CA ILE A 71 -1.65 11.33 8.67
C ILE A 71 -0.13 11.28 8.73
N THR A 72 0.46 11.21 9.92
CA THR A 72 1.92 11.17 10.10
C THR A 72 2.60 10.06 9.30
N PRO A 73 2.24 8.77 9.44
CA PRO A 73 2.83 7.69 8.65
C PRO A 73 2.46 7.80 7.16
N LEU A 74 1.28 8.30 6.80
CA LEU A 74 0.90 8.55 5.40
C LEU A 74 1.79 9.64 4.75
N ALA A 75 2.07 10.71 5.48
CA ALA A 75 2.93 11.80 5.03
C ALA A 75 4.37 11.32 4.87
N ILE A 76 4.89 10.56 5.85
CA ILE A 76 6.22 9.94 5.78
C ILE A 76 6.30 8.98 4.58
N ALA A 77 5.31 8.10 4.40
CA ALA A 77 5.28 7.19 3.26
C ALA A 77 5.27 7.94 1.92
N THR A 78 4.49 9.01 1.82
CA THR A 78 4.45 9.86 0.62
C THR A 78 5.81 10.52 0.35
N LEU A 79 6.43 11.11 1.38
CA LEU A 79 7.77 11.70 1.26
C LEU A 79 8.82 10.66 0.85
N LEU A 80 8.78 9.45 1.43
CA LEU A 80 9.68 8.36 1.07
C LEU A 80 9.52 7.96 -0.40
N VAL A 81 8.28 7.87 -0.91
CA VAL A 81 8.05 7.63 -2.34
C VAL A 81 8.73 8.69 -3.19
N PHE A 82 8.56 9.99 -2.87
CA PHE A 82 9.21 11.08 -3.61
C PHE A 82 10.74 11.05 -3.55
N VAL A 83 11.32 10.64 -2.41
CA VAL A 83 12.78 10.52 -2.25
C VAL A 83 13.33 9.32 -3.03
N ILE A 84 12.61 8.20 -3.06
CA ILE A 84 13.03 6.95 -3.72
C ILE A 84 12.81 7.01 -5.23
N LEU A 85 11.76 7.69 -5.70
CA LEU A 85 11.42 7.79 -7.12
C LEU A 85 12.60 8.20 -8.03
N PRO A 86 13.35 9.29 -7.75
CA PRO A 86 14.49 9.66 -8.57
C PRO A 86 15.58 8.59 -8.55
N ASP A 87 15.92 8.00 -7.40
CA ASP A 87 16.92 6.92 -7.31
C ASP A 87 16.51 5.70 -8.15
N ALA A 88 15.23 5.30 -8.06
CA ALA A 88 14.67 4.22 -8.88
C ALA A 88 14.76 4.50 -10.39
N PHE A 89 14.53 5.75 -10.82
CA PHE A 89 14.70 6.15 -12.22
C PHE A 89 16.17 6.16 -12.66
N HIS A 90 17.09 6.64 -11.80
CA HIS A 90 18.52 6.62 -12.06
C HIS A 90 19.07 5.19 -12.18
N VAL A 91 18.63 4.28 -11.31
CA VAL A 91 18.98 2.85 -11.38
C VAL A 91 18.51 2.24 -12.69
N ASN A 92 17.25 2.47 -13.08
CA ASN A 92 16.68 1.92 -14.31
C ASN A 92 17.48 2.38 -15.55
N HIS A 93 17.81 3.66 -15.62
CA HIS A 93 18.65 4.22 -16.69
C HIS A 93 20.05 3.57 -16.73
N LYS A 94 20.67 3.35 -15.57
CA LYS A 94 22.01 2.73 -15.48
C LYS A 94 21.99 1.26 -15.89
N THR A 95 20.97 0.49 -15.49
CA THR A 95 20.79 -0.90 -15.93
C THR A 95 20.52 -1.02 -17.43
N ALA A 96 19.77 -0.07 -18.02
CA ALA A 96 19.54 -0.03 -19.46
C ALA A 96 20.84 0.25 -20.25
N ASN A 97 21.73 1.07 -19.69
CA ASN A 97 23.01 1.43 -20.33
C ASN A 97 24.13 0.39 -20.12
N LEU A 98 24.04 -0.47 -19.10
CA LEU A 98 25.03 -1.52 -18.81
C LEU A 98 24.73 -2.85 -19.52
N LYS A 99 23.46 -3.12 -19.86
CA LYS A 99 23.05 -4.32 -20.59
C LYS A 99 23.71 -4.53 -21.98
N PRO A 100 24.11 -3.51 -22.76
CA PRO A 100 24.72 -3.70 -24.08
C PRO A 100 26.09 -4.41 -24.07
N ALA A 101 26.83 -4.37 -22.95
CA ALA A 101 28.19 -4.92 -22.88
C ALA A 101 28.26 -6.38 -22.40
N ALA A 102 27.23 -6.87 -21.69
CA ALA A 102 27.21 -8.21 -21.12
C ALA A 102 26.57 -9.27 -22.05
N GLU A 103 25.92 -8.85 -23.13
CA GLU A 103 25.17 -9.72 -24.06
C GLU A 103 25.94 -10.01 -25.37
N ALA A 104 27.22 -9.62 -25.47
CA ALA A 104 28.09 -10.10 -26.54
C ALA A 104 28.36 -11.60 -26.30
N PRO A 105 27.95 -12.50 -27.23
CA PRO A 105 28.14 -13.93 -27.02
C PRO A 105 29.64 -14.21 -26.96
N ALA A 106 30.09 -14.82 -25.86
CA ALA A 106 31.37 -15.50 -25.83
C ALA A 106 31.33 -16.58 -26.90
N LYS A 107 31.89 -16.27 -28.08
CA LYS A 107 32.13 -17.22 -29.15
C LYS A 107 32.98 -18.35 -28.58
N HIS A 108 32.39 -19.53 -28.48
CA HIS A 108 33.09 -20.81 -28.51
C HIS A 108 32.54 -21.60 -29.69
#